data_AF-A0A3P6RF15-F1
#
_entry.id   AF-A0A3P6RF15-F1
#
_cell.length_a   1.000
_cell.length_b   1.000
_cell.length_c   1.000
_cell.angle_alpha   90.00
_cell.angle_beta   90.00
_cell.angle_gamma   90.00
#
_symmetry.space_group_name_H-M   'P 1'
#
loop_
_entity.id
_entity.type
_entity.pdbx_description
1 polymer ?
#
loop_
_entity_poly.entity_id
_entity_poly.type
_entity_poly.pdbx_seq_one_letter_code
_entity_poly.pdbx_strand_id
1 'polypeptide(L)'
;MVQELHQVLLEREATCHKTCFSLQLNGVTLDNFTEIRAVPEPYTMREARIHLRHVRDLLKNGDQADAASAVDLTSLSFLPSVNLQERGDKEKPFDGLPPDYVLPGTKERSLAPMLTNLSKGKIAVKNLGISAFNPPPGYRKVKGDVLYLFVDTVEKRRLHITCCTKGFFVNSSSDDVFNPAPSNQNKGISHSLVDLLNVVSPGFKKAYPVIIKKRNERHMLDRLPTPYPVYSWLSPAQEVVEDSIRADDASQPHRVGFEGEFWLNIGFLEQLGFKGSGSAMWILVRLRQH
;
A
#
# COMPACT_ATOMS: atom_id res chain seq x y z
N MET A 1 -2.31 21.31 -10.42
CA MET A 1 -3.78 21.13 -10.42
C MET A 1 -4.25 19.75 -10.94
N VAL A 2 -3.88 19.17 -12.09
CA VAL A 2 -4.30 17.76 -12.41
C VAL A 2 -3.58 16.75 -11.52
N GLN A 3 -2.28 16.93 -11.23
CA GLN A 3 -1.60 16.08 -10.26
C GLN A 3 -2.25 16.13 -8.87
N GLU A 4 -2.71 17.30 -8.44
CA GLU A 4 -3.44 17.48 -7.18
C GLU A 4 -4.82 16.79 -7.23
N LEU A 5 -5.52 16.85 -8.36
CA LEU A 5 -6.78 16.12 -8.55
C LEU A 5 -6.59 14.60 -8.57
N HIS A 6 -5.52 14.10 -9.20
CA HIS A 6 -5.14 12.69 -9.09
C HIS A 6 -4.91 12.30 -7.64
N GLN A 7 -4.17 13.10 -6.89
CA GLN A 7 -3.91 12.86 -5.47
C GLN A 7 -5.22 12.86 -4.66
N VAL A 8 -6.09 13.86 -4.84
CA VAL A 8 -7.40 13.93 -4.18
C VAL A 8 -8.25 12.70 -4.49
N LEU A 9 -8.23 12.20 -5.73
CA LEU A 9 -8.94 10.98 -6.11
C LEU A 9 -8.34 9.73 -5.45
N LEU A 10 -7.02 9.69 -5.26
CA LEU A 10 -6.34 8.59 -4.56
C LEU A 10 -6.57 8.62 -3.03
N GLU A 11 -6.90 9.78 -2.47
CA GLU A 11 -7.21 9.95 -1.04
C GLU A 11 -8.66 9.64 -0.69
N ARG A 12 -9.60 9.77 -1.64
CA ARG A 12 -11.03 9.51 -1.42
C ARG A 12 -11.35 8.01 -1.38
N GLU A 13 -12.16 7.59 -0.42
CA GLU A 13 -12.56 6.17 -0.21
C GLU A 13 -13.11 5.51 -1.48
N ALA A 14 -13.98 6.22 -2.19
CA ALA A 14 -14.69 5.71 -3.36
C ALA A 14 -13.80 5.54 -4.60
N THR A 15 -12.64 6.21 -4.67
CA THR A 15 -11.80 6.28 -5.87
C THR A 15 -10.36 5.85 -5.64
N CYS A 16 -9.94 5.68 -4.39
CA CYS A 16 -8.57 5.35 -4.01
C CYS A 16 -8.01 4.10 -4.71
N HIS A 17 -8.85 3.13 -5.06
CA HIS A 17 -8.44 1.89 -5.73
C HIS A 17 -8.32 2.00 -7.25
N LYS A 18 -8.61 3.15 -7.84
CA LYS A 18 -8.52 3.39 -9.29
C LYS A 18 -7.23 4.14 -9.55
N THR A 19 -6.31 3.54 -10.31
CA THR A 19 -4.97 4.12 -10.53
C THR A 19 -4.59 4.29 -12.00
N CYS A 20 -5.34 3.71 -12.93
CA CYS A 20 -5.08 3.77 -14.36
C CYS A 20 -6.26 4.46 -15.06
N PHE A 21 -6.27 5.79 -15.05
CA PHE A 21 -7.36 6.59 -15.59
C PHE A 21 -6.84 7.92 -16.11
N SER A 22 -7.49 8.46 -17.14
CA SER A 22 -7.36 9.86 -17.54
C SER A 22 -8.54 10.69 -17.05
N LEU A 23 -8.31 11.99 -16.99
CA LEU A 23 -9.27 12.97 -16.56
C LEU A 23 -9.79 13.70 -17.81
N GLN A 24 -11.10 13.69 -18.05
CA GLN A 24 -11.74 14.32 -19.23
C GLN A 24 -12.87 15.30 -18.88
N LEU A 25 -12.94 16.42 -19.60
CA LEU A 25 -14.05 17.38 -19.58
C LEU A 25 -14.57 17.59 -20.99
N ASN A 26 -15.89 17.46 -21.18
CA ASN A 26 -16.56 17.61 -22.47
C ASN A 26 -15.93 16.77 -23.60
N GLY A 27 -15.39 15.59 -23.28
CA GLY A 27 -14.73 14.69 -24.23
C GLY A 27 -13.28 15.04 -24.57
N VAL A 28 -12.71 16.09 -23.95
CA VAL A 28 -11.31 16.48 -24.10
C VAL A 28 -10.54 16.00 -22.87
N THR A 29 -9.45 15.26 -23.10
CA THR A 29 -8.47 14.92 -22.05
C THR A 29 -7.88 16.20 -21.48
N LEU A 30 -8.07 16.38 -20.18
CA LEU A 30 -7.68 17.60 -19.48
C LEU A 30 -6.22 17.50 -19.06
N ASP A 31 -5.44 18.47 -19.55
CA ASP A 31 -4.16 18.82 -18.95
C ASP A 31 -4.36 19.92 -17.89
N ASN A 32 -3.94 19.57 -16.68
CA ASN A 32 -3.74 20.39 -15.51
C ASN A 32 -4.84 21.29 -14.89
N PHE A 33 -5.94 21.72 -15.53
CA PHE A 33 -6.88 22.64 -14.84
C PHE A 33 -8.35 22.54 -15.33
N THR A 34 -9.23 21.85 -14.60
CA THR A 34 -10.72 22.03 -14.51
C THR A 34 -11.37 20.84 -13.77
N GLU A 35 -12.68 20.84 -13.47
CA GLU A 35 -13.41 19.74 -12.78
C GLU A 35 -13.81 18.60 -13.73
N ILE A 36 -13.71 17.34 -13.27
CA ILE A 36 -13.37 16.23 -14.19
C ILE A 36 -14.12 14.92 -13.95
N ARG A 37 -14.38 14.18 -15.03
CA ARG A 37 -14.72 12.74 -15.04
C ARG A 37 -13.47 11.88 -15.23
N ALA A 38 -13.31 10.82 -14.44
CA ALA A 38 -12.25 9.82 -14.60
C ALA A 38 -12.66 8.73 -15.59
N VAL A 39 -11.87 8.53 -16.64
CA VAL A 39 -12.08 7.54 -17.70
C VAL A 39 -11.00 6.45 -17.62
N PRO A 40 -11.35 5.16 -17.58
CA PRO A 40 -10.39 4.07 -17.49
C PRO A 40 -9.40 4.03 -18.68
N GLU A 41 -8.13 3.81 -18.39
CA GLU A 41 -7.07 3.67 -19.39
C GLU A 41 -6.57 2.23 -19.54
N PRO A 42 -5.94 1.89 -20.68
CA PRO A 42 -5.45 0.55 -20.90
C PRO A 42 -4.16 0.29 -20.12
N TYR A 43 -4.12 -0.79 -19.35
CA TYR A 43 -2.96 -1.14 -18.53
C TYR A 43 -1.71 -1.45 -19.37
N THR A 44 -0.62 -0.74 -19.08
CA THR A 44 0.75 -1.16 -19.43
C THR A 44 1.37 -2.02 -18.32
N MET A 45 2.51 -2.67 -18.60
CA MET A 45 3.24 -3.44 -17.58
C MET A 45 3.63 -2.58 -16.38
N ARG A 46 4.00 -1.33 -16.63
CA ARG A 46 4.36 -0.36 -15.58
C ARG A 46 3.14 -0.01 -14.73
N GLU A 47 2.02 0.34 -15.36
CA GLU A 47 0.78 0.68 -14.65
C GLU A 47 0.20 -0.51 -13.88
N ALA A 48 0.29 -1.73 -14.42
CA ALA A 48 -0.17 -2.93 -13.73
C ALA A 48 0.63 -3.18 -12.44
N ARG A 49 1.96 -2.99 -12.48
CA ARG A 49 2.82 -3.10 -11.29
C ARG A 49 2.56 -1.98 -10.28
N ILE A 50 2.38 -0.75 -10.74
CA ILE A 50 2.02 0.39 -9.88
C ILE A 50 0.66 0.12 -9.20
N HIS A 51 -0.34 -0.33 -9.97
CA HIS A 51 -1.66 -0.67 -9.45
C HIS A 51 -1.59 -1.79 -8.41
N LEU A 52 -0.83 -2.86 -8.69
CA LEU A 52 -0.65 -3.96 -7.75
C LEU A 52 -0.05 -3.49 -6.42
N ARG A 53 1.01 -2.67 -6.47
CA ARG A 53 1.64 -2.13 -5.26
C ARG A 53 0.69 -1.22 -4.50
N HIS A 54 0.02 -0.30 -5.21
CA HIS A 54 -0.97 0.59 -4.61
C HIS A 54 -2.10 -0.19 -3.91
N VAL A 55 -2.62 -1.24 -4.53
CA VAL A 55 -3.62 -2.12 -3.89
C VAL A 55 -3.04 -2.81 -2.66
N ARG A 56 -1.81 -3.34 -2.72
CA ARG A 56 -1.13 -3.91 -1.53
C ARG A 56 -1.03 -2.88 -0.40
N ASP A 57 -0.67 -1.64 -0.70
CA ASP A 57 -0.49 -0.56 0.28
C ASP A 57 -1.83 -0.10 0.89
N LEU A 58 -2.91 -0.14 0.10
CA LEU A 58 -4.27 0.07 0.61
C LEU A 58 -4.70 -1.04 1.59
N LEU A 59 -4.29 -2.29 1.34
CA LEU A 59 -4.63 -3.44 2.16
C LEU A 59 -3.74 -3.57 3.41
N LYS A 60 -2.50 -3.09 3.35
CA LYS A 60 -1.59 -3.01 4.49
C LYS A 60 -2.08 -1.95 5.47
N ASN A 61 -2.69 -2.40 6.56
CA ASN A 61 -3.25 -1.51 7.56
C ASN A 61 -2.30 -1.34 8.75
N GLY A 62 -1.16 -0.67 8.50
CA GLY A 62 -0.17 -0.23 9.49
C GLY A 62 0.12 -1.25 10.58
N ASP A 63 0.86 -2.31 10.23
CA ASP A 63 1.42 -3.24 11.21
C ASP A 63 2.55 -2.53 11.97
N GLN A 64 2.46 -2.54 13.29
CA GLN A 64 3.45 -1.97 14.18
C GLN A 64 4.83 -2.61 13.97
N ALA A 65 4.86 -3.90 13.63
CA ALA A 65 6.12 -4.62 13.41
C ALA A 65 6.80 -4.24 12.09
N ASP A 66 6.01 -3.99 11.03
CA ASP A 66 6.53 -3.44 9.76
C ASP A 66 7.08 -2.01 10.00
N ALA A 67 6.35 -1.20 10.75
CA ALA A 67 6.71 0.17 11.11
C ALA A 67 7.97 0.25 12.01
N ALA A 68 8.13 -0.67 12.95
CA ALA A 68 9.32 -0.77 13.79
C ALA A 68 10.56 -1.25 13.01
N SER A 69 10.32 -2.03 11.95
CA SER A 69 11.37 -2.59 11.07
C SER A 69 11.67 -1.73 9.83
N ALA A 70 11.05 -0.54 9.70
CA ALA A 70 11.14 0.32 8.51
C ALA A 70 10.82 -0.39 7.18
N VAL A 71 9.91 -1.37 7.21
CA VAL A 71 9.47 -2.06 5.99
C VAL A 71 8.72 -1.06 5.12
N ASP A 72 9.07 -1.01 3.83
CA ASP A 72 8.40 -0.16 2.83
C ASP A 72 8.33 1.34 3.24
N LEU A 73 9.38 1.87 3.88
CA LEU A 73 9.47 3.27 4.37
C LEU A 73 8.42 3.66 5.43
N THR A 74 7.83 2.67 6.10
CA THR A 74 6.95 2.91 7.25
C THR A 74 7.76 3.24 8.50
N SER A 75 7.15 3.96 9.45
CA SER A 75 7.76 4.27 10.75
C SER A 75 6.77 4.15 11.89
N LEU A 76 7.29 3.90 13.09
CA LEU A 76 6.51 4.08 14.31
C LEU A 76 6.09 5.55 14.45
N SER A 77 4.79 5.76 14.59
CA SER A 77 4.20 7.07 14.80
C SER A 77 3.34 7.02 16.05
N PHE A 78 3.66 7.92 16.99
CA PHE A 78 2.89 8.08 18.22
C PHE A 78 1.70 9.03 18.03
N LEU A 79 1.57 9.67 16.87
CA LEU A 79 0.47 10.61 16.60
C LEU A 79 -0.92 9.99 16.85
N PRO A 80 -1.21 8.72 16.50
CA PRO A 80 -2.48 8.09 16.83
C PRO A 80 -2.67 7.81 18.33
N SER A 81 -1.58 7.73 19.09
CA SER A 81 -1.59 7.47 20.54
C SER A 81 -1.67 8.75 21.36
N VAL A 82 -1.17 9.87 20.83
CA VAL A 82 -1.30 11.21 21.41
C VAL A 82 -2.71 11.73 21.08
N ASN A 83 -3.72 11.17 21.72
CA ASN A 83 -5.03 11.79 21.75
C ASN A 83 -4.90 13.10 22.54
N LEU A 84 -5.08 14.24 21.87
CA LEU A 84 -5.25 15.57 22.50
C LEU A 84 -6.63 15.72 23.17
N GLN A 85 -7.52 14.72 23.02
CA GLN A 85 -8.77 14.66 23.77
C GLN A 85 -8.52 13.99 25.12
N GLU A 86 -8.88 14.70 26.18
CA GLU A 86 -8.77 14.28 27.58
C GLU A 86 -9.24 12.83 27.75
N ARG A 87 -8.33 11.96 28.21
CA ARG A 87 -8.72 10.61 28.64
C ARG A 87 -9.64 10.74 29.83
N GLY A 88 -10.92 10.44 29.63
CA GLY A 88 -11.91 10.29 30.70
C GLY A 88 -11.75 9.02 31.54
N ASP A 89 -10.55 8.42 31.57
CA ASP A 89 -10.25 7.32 32.47
C ASP A 89 -9.87 7.89 33.83
N LYS A 90 -10.41 7.31 34.91
CA LYS A 90 -10.06 7.64 36.29
C LYS A 90 -8.59 7.28 36.53
N GLU A 91 -7.69 8.18 36.19
CA GLU A 91 -6.26 8.01 36.42
C GLU A 91 -6.02 7.90 37.92
N LYS A 92 -5.27 6.86 38.32
CA LYS A 92 -4.63 6.85 39.63
C LYS A 92 -3.82 8.15 39.75
N PRO A 93 -3.84 8.84 40.90
CA PRO A 93 -3.04 10.04 41.09
C PRO A 93 -1.61 9.78 40.64
N PHE A 94 -1.15 10.53 39.65
CA PHE A 94 0.23 10.47 39.18
C PHE A 94 1.14 10.93 40.34
N ASP A 95 1.92 10.03 40.91
CA ASP A 95 2.77 10.27 42.08
C ASP A 95 4.11 10.93 41.72
N GLY A 96 4.34 11.21 40.42
CA GLY A 96 5.57 11.83 39.93
C GLY A 96 6.77 10.89 39.90
N LEU A 97 6.61 9.62 40.27
CA LEU A 97 7.69 8.64 40.24
C LEU A 97 7.87 8.09 38.82
N PRO A 98 9.11 7.92 38.35
CA PRO A 98 9.35 7.23 37.10
C PRO A 98 8.88 5.77 37.23
N PRO A 99 8.40 5.15 36.15
CA PRO A 99 7.94 3.77 36.19
C PRO A 99 9.01 2.81 36.70
N ASP A 100 8.58 1.75 37.41
CA ASP A 100 9.47 0.79 38.07
C ASP A 100 10.58 0.25 37.14
N TYR A 101 10.26 0.03 35.86
CA TYR A 101 11.19 -0.49 34.85
C TYR A 101 12.33 0.47 34.46
N VAL A 102 12.34 1.71 34.94
CA VAL A 102 13.41 2.71 34.73
C VAL A 102 14.28 2.89 35.99
N LEU A 103 13.83 2.39 37.15
CA LEU A 103 14.53 2.57 38.42
C LEU A 103 15.83 1.75 38.47
N PRO A 104 16.89 2.26 39.13
CA PRO A 104 18.14 1.53 39.31
C PRO A 104 17.93 0.23 40.09
N GLY A 105 18.52 -0.87 39.61
CA GLY A 105 18.42 -2.19 40.23
C GLY A 105 17.36 -3.13 39.63
N THR A 106 16.59 -2.67 38.65
CA THR A 106 15.69 -3.54 37.88
C THR A 106 16.46 -4.53 37.00
N LYS A 107 16.00 -5.79 37.01
CA LYS A 107 16.57 -6.88 36.20
C LYS A 107 16.10 -6.83 34.74
N GLU A 108 14.91 -6.29 34.50
CA GLU A 108 14.30 -6.20 33.17
C GLU A 108 13.98 -4.75 32.83
N ARG A 109 14.46 -4.30 31.68
CA ARG A 109 14.14 -3.00 31.09
C ARG A 109 13.21 -3.23 29.91
N SER A 110 11.91 -3.06 30.13
CA SER A 110 10.93 -3.24 29.06
C SER A 110 11.00 -2.08 28.06
N LEU A 111 11.12 -2.40 26.77
CA LEU A 111 11.03 -1.43 25.67
C LEU A 111 9.59 -1.22 25.18
N ALA A 112 8.60 -1.87 25.79
CA ALA A 112 7.18 -1.71 25.45
C ALA A 112 6.69 -0.25 25.41
N PRO A 113 7.17 0.69 26.27
CA PRO A 113 6.80 2.11 26.17
C PRO A 113 7.33 2.82 24.93
N MET A 114 8.41 2.31 24.31
CA MET A 114 8.96 2.84 23.05
C MET A 114 8.19 2.31 21.82
N LEU A 115 7.16 1.51 22.05
CA LEU A 115 6.36 0.83 21.05
C LEU A 115 4.92 1.35 21.12
N THR A 116 4.31 1.64 19.97
CA THR A 116 2.95 2.19 19.89
C THR A 116 1.91 1.07 19.94
N ASN A 117 0.96 1.10 20.86
CA ASN A 117 -0.07 0.05 20.94
C ASN A 117 -1.11 0.17 19.81
N LEU A 118 -0.80 -0.32 18.61
CA LEU A 118 -1.76 -0.42 17.51
C LEU A 118 -2.44 -1.79 17.50
N SER A 119 -3.77 -1.78 17.40
CA SER A 119 -4.54 -3.01 17.19
C SER A 119 -4.25 -3.62 15.83
N LYS A 120 -3.98 -4.94 15.80
CA LYS A 120 -3.84 -5.71 14.56
C LYS A 120 -5.01 -5.41 13.62
N GLY A 121 -4.70 -5.03 12.39
CA GLY A 121 -5.69 -4.70 11.37
C GLY A 121 -6.52 -5.90 10.93
N LYS A 122 -7.69 -5.63 10.33
CA LYS A 122 -8.42 -6.68 9.61
C LYS A 122 -7.64 -7.07 8.35
N ILE A 123 -7.56 -8.37 8.09
CA ILE A 123 -6.92 -8.94 6.90
C ILE A 123 -7.99 -9.15 5.82
N ALA A 124 -7.77 -8.62 4.61
CA ALA A 124 -8.69 -8.81 3.48
C ALA A 124 -8.24 -9.89 2.48
N VAL A 125 -6.93 -10.09 2.35
CA VAL A 125 -6.29 -11.17 1.58
C VAL A 125 -5.12 -11.71 2.40
N LYS A 126 -4.80 -12.99 2.27
CA LYS A 126 -3.68 -13.61 2.98
C LYS A 126 -2.35 -13.33 2.29
N ASN A 127 -2.34 -13.46 0.97
CA ASN A 127 -1.15 -13.27 0.14
C ASN A 127 -1.59 -12.77 -1.24
N LEU A 128 -0.75 -11.93 -1.83
CA LEU A 128 -0.95 -11.33 -3.14
C LEU A 128 0.42 -11.31 -3.80
N GLY A 129 0.52 -11.82 -5.03
CA GLY A 129 1.81 -12.01 -5.67
C GLY A 129 1.76 -12.06 -7.18
N ILE A 130 2.94 -11.92 -7.79
CA ILE A 130 3.15 -12.13 -9.22
C ILE A 130 3.31 -13.63 -9.45
N SER A 131 2.56 -14.17 -10.42
CA SER A 131 2.61 -15.59 -10.75
C SER A 131 3.95 -16.01 -11.35
N ALA A 132 4.37 -17.25 -11.10
CA ALA A 132 5.54 -17.88 -11.73
C ALA A 132 5.42 -18.02 -13.26
N PHE A 133 4.22 -17.88 -13.83
CA PHE A 133 4.01 -17.91 -15.29
C PHE A 133 4.38 -16.59 -16.00
N ASN A 134 4.95 -15.62 -15.29
CA ASN A 134 5.45 -14.40 -15.89
C ASN A 134 6.88 -14.58 -16.46
N PRO A 135 7.25 -13.84 -17.51
CA PRO A 135 6.43 -12.88 -18.25
C PRO A 135 5.44 -13.56 -19.23
N PRO A 136 4.33 -12.89 -19.62
CA PRO A 136 3.43 -13.44 -20.62
C PRO A 136 4.15 -13.79 -21.93
N PRO A 137 3.92 -14.98 -22.51
CA PRO A 137 4.56 -15.38 -23.75
C PRO A 137 4.05 -14.55 -24.94
N GLY A 138 4.82 -14.49 -26.03
CA GLY A 138 4.55 -13.59 -27.17
C GLY A 138 3.13 -13.69 -27.73
N TYR A 139 2.61 -14.90 -27.92
CA TYR A 139 1.25 -15.12 -28.42
C TYR A 139 0.15 -14.61 -27.47
N ARG A 140 0.43 -14.51 -26.16
CA ARG A 140 -0.48 -13.94 -25.16
C ARG A 140 -0.36 -12.43 -25.08
N LYS A 141 0.84 -11.87 -25.23
CA LYS A 141 1.05 -10.41 -25.36
C LYS A 141 0.25 -9.82 -26.52
N VAL A 142 0.20 -10.51 -27.67
CA VAL A 142 -0.63 -10.09 -28.82
C VAL A 142 -2.13 -10.12 -28.49
N LYS A 143 -2.57 -11.01 -27.59
CA LYS A 143 -3.94 -11.06 -27.06
C LYS A 143 -4.21 -10.01 -25.96
N GLY A 144 -3.20 -9.20 -25.62
CA GLY A 144 -3.32 -8.12 -24.65
C GLY A 144 -3.05 -8.53 -23.20
N ASP A 145 -2.48 -9.71 -22.93
CA ASP A 145 -2.06 -10.08 -21.58
C ASP A 145 -0.82 -9.28 -21.18
N VAL A 146 -0.89 -8.66 -20.00
CA VAL A 146 0.13 -7.76 -19.46
C VAL A 146 0.90 -8.41 -18.33
N LEU A 147 0.19 -9.01 -17.36
CA LEU A 147 0.78 -9.57 -16.13
C LEU A 147 -0.11 -10.69 -15.58
N TYR A 148 0.49 -11.75 -15.03
CA TYR A 148 -0.25 -12.79 -14.30
C TYR A 148 -0.03 -12.66 -12.78
N LEU A 149 -1.09 -12.84 -12.01
CA LEU A 149 -1.10 -12.67 -10.56
C LEU A 149 -1.72 -13.89 -9.90
N PHE A 150 -1.42 -14.07 -8.62
CA PHE A 150 -2.20 -14.96 -7.75
C PHE A 150 -2.62 -14.23 -6.48
N VAL A 151 -3.75 -14.64 -5.92
CA VAL A 151 -4.30 -14.11 -4.68
C VAL A 151 -4.78 -15.25 -3.80
N ASP A 152 -4.26 -15.30 -2.58
CA ASP A 152 -4.77 -16.19 -1.54
C ASP A 152 -5.79 -15.43 -0.70
N THR A 153 -7.03 -15.87 -0.80
CA THR A 153 -8.12 -15.19 -0.10
C THR A 153 -8.24 -15.69 1.35
N VAL A 154 -8.94 -14.92 2.19
CA VAL A 154 -9.18 -15.29 3.60
C VAL A 154 -9.97 -16.59 3.74
N GLU A 155 -10.76 -16.94 2.71
CA GLU A 155 -11.52 -18.18 2.58
C GLU A 155 -10.66 -19.39 2.20
N LYS A 156 -9.33 -19.27 2.22
CA LYS A 156 -8.37 -20.34 1.87
C LYS A 156 -8.49 -20.82 0.42
N ARG A 157 -8.86 -19.91 -0.50
CA ARG A 157 -8.89 -20.17 -1.93
C ARG A 157 -7.77 -19.41 -2.62
N ARG A 158 -7.02 -20.09 -3.49
CA ARG A 158 -6.09 -19.45 -4.42
C ARG A 158 -6.81 -19.10 -5.73
N LEU A 159 -6.67 -17.85 -6.14
CA LEU A 159 -7.20 -17.31 -7.39
C LEU A 159 -6.04 -16.96 -8.32
N HIS A 160 -6.11 -17.38 -9.57
CA HIS A 160 -5.17 -16.95 -10.60
C HIS A 160 -5.82 -15.86 -11.45
N ILE A 161 -5.16 -14.72 -11.56
CA ILE A 161 -5.70 -13.51 -12.18
C ILE A 161 -4.81 -13.09 -13.34
N THR A 162 -5.42 -12.79 -14.48
CA THR A 162 -4.74 -12.14 -15.60
C THR A 162 -5.06 -10.66 -15.59
N CYS A 163 -4.01 -9.84 -15.59
CA CYS A 163 -4.07 -8.44 -15.98
C CYS A 163 -3.90 -8.37 -17.50
N CYS A 164 -4.88 -7.78 -18.17
CA CYS A 164 -4.83 -7.44 -19.59
C CYS A 164 -4.98 -5.93 -19.76
N THR A 165 -4.84 -5.43 -20.98
CA THR A 165 -5.01 -4.00 -21.26
C THR A 165 -6.36 -3.45 -20.79
N LYS A 166 -7.44 -4.27 -20.72
CA LYS A 166 -8.76 -3.81 -20.27
C LYS A 166 -8.97 -3.84 -18.75
N GLY A 167 -8.07 -4.47 -17.99
CA GLY A 167 -8.23 -4.67 -16.55
C GLY A 167 -7.85 -6.07 -16.10
N PHE A 168 -8.55 -6.60 -15.10
CA PHE A 168 -8.26 -7.86 -14.43
C PHE A 168 -9.42 -8.84 -14.57
N PHE A 169 -9.09 -10.11 -14.74
CA PHE A 169 -10.07 -11.21 -14.69
C PHE A 169 -9.45 -12.47 -14.10
N VAL A 170 -10.29 -13.33 -13.52
CA VAL A 170 -9.85 -14.64 -12.99
C VAL A 170 -9.70 -15.59 -14.17
N ASN A 171 -8.51 -16.17 -14.33
CA ASN A 171 -8.25 -17.21 -15.33
C ASN A 171 -8.43 -18.62 -14.71
N SER A 172 -8.33 -19.65 -15.54
CA SER A 172 -8.53 -21.06 -15.15
C SER A 172 -7.21 -21.78 -14.86
N SER A 173 -6.13 -21.03 -14.60
CA SER A 173 -4.84 -21.62 -14.24
C SER A 173 -4.90 -22.26 -12.86
N SER A 174 -3.91 -23.10 -12.58
CA SER A 174 -3.58 -23.65 -11.27
C SER A 174 -2.14 -23.28 -10.92
N ASP A 175 -1.64 -23.69 -9.76
CA ASP A 175 -0.24 -23.43 -9.36
C ASP A 175 0.77 -24.06 -10.35
N ASP A 176 0.46 -25.24 -10.89
CA ASP A 176 1.37 -25.98 -11.76
C ASP A 176 1.06 -25.84 -13.26
N VAL A 177 -0.21 -25.65 -13.61
CA VAL A 177 -0.69 -25.63 -15.00
C VAL A 177 -1.24 -24.27 -15.37
N PHE A 178 -0.59 -23.64 -16.34
CA PHE A 178 -1.07 -22.39 -16.94
C PHE A 178 -2.26 -22.64 -17.87
N ASN A 179 -3.37 -21.95 -17.60
CA ASN A 179 -4.54 -21.94 -18.47
C ASN A 179 -5.13 -20.52 -18.55
N PRO A 180 -4.94 -19.83 -19.68
CA PRO A 180 -5.34 -18.42 -19.81
C PRO A 180 -6.84 -18.23 -20.06
N ALA A 181 -7.62 -19.30 -20.16
CA ALA A 181 -9.06 -19.20 -20.36
C ALA A 181 -9.72 -18.53 -19.14
N PRO A 182 -10.68 -17.60 -19.33
CA PRO A 182 -11.44 -17.03 -18.23
C PRO A 182 -12.08 -18.11 -17.36
N SER A 183 -12.17 -17.87 -16.05
CA SER A 183 -12.78 -18.81 -15.11
C SER A 183 -14.24 -19.07 -15.45
N ASN A 184 -14.67 -20.33 -15.33
CA ASN A 184 -16.08 -20.69 -15.51
C ASN A 184 -17.00 -20.03 -14.48
N GLN A 185 -16.50 -19.77 -13.27
CA GLN A 185 -17.28 -19.17 -12.19
C GLN A 185 -17.42 -17.65 -12.35
N ASN A 186 -16.37 -16.98 -12.83
CA ASN A 186 -16.31 -15.53 -12.96
C ASN A 186 -15.69 -15.14 -14.29
N LYS A 187 -16.54 -14.82 -15.27
CA LYS A 187 -16.14 -14.43 -16.63
C LYS A 187 -15.99 -12.92 -16.82
N GLY A 188 -16.39 -12.13 -15.83
CA GLY A 188 -16.34 -10.67 -15.88
C GLY A 188 -14.90 -10.16 -15.85
N ILE A 189 -14.66 -9.07 -16.59
CA ILE A 189 -13.44 -8.27 -16.51
C ILE A 189 -13.79 -7.03 -15.68
N SER A 190 -12.95 -6.72 -14.69
CA SER A 190 -13.06 -5.49 -13.90
C SER A 190 -11.83 -4.64 -14.14
N HIS A 191 -11.99 -3.33 -14.30
CA HIS A 191 -10.86 -2.45 -14.56
C HIS A 191 -9.89 -2.39 -13.36
N SER A 192 -10.40 -2.26 -12.14
CA SER A 192 -9.59 -2.32 -10.91
C SER A 192 -9.52 -3.75 -10.34
N LEU A 193 -8.37 -4.12 -9.79
CA LEU A 193 -8.19 -5.39 -9.06
C LEU A 193 -9.10 -5.46 -7.82
N VAL A 194 -9.33 -4.33 -7.15
CA VAL A 194 -10.22 -4.26 -5.98
C VAL A 194 -11.67 -4.58 -6.37
N ASP A 195 -12.12 -4.07 -7.52
CA ASP A 195 -13.46 -4.36 -8.04
C ASP A 195 -13.63 -5.86 -8.34
N LEU A 196 -12.61 -6.47 -8.97
CA LEU A 196 -12.60 -7.92 -9.20
C LEU A 196 -12.68 -8.68 -7.87
N LEU A 197 -11.84 -8.33 -6.89
CA LEU A 197 -11.80 -8.99 -5.58
C LEU A 197 -13.12 -8.84 -4.81
N ASN A 198 -13.80 -7.69 -4.92
CA ASN A 198 -15.13 -7.48 -4.35
C ASN A 198 -16.21 -8.39 -4.95
N VAL A 199 -16.05 -8.81 -6.21
CA VAL A 199 -16.96 -9.76 -6.87
C VAL A 199 -16.65 -11.19 -6.47
N VAL A 200 -15.36 -11.57 -6.40
CA VAL A 200 -14.96 -12.97 -6.29
C VAL A 200 -14.67 -13.45 -4.86
N SER A 201 -14.40 -12.55 -3.91
CA SER A 201 -14.16 -12.89 -2.50
C SER A 201 -15.15 -12.17 -1.57
N PRO A 202 -16.08 -12.90 -0.93
CA PRO A 202 -17.02 -12.31 0.03
C PRO A 202 -16.33 -11.77 1.29
N GLY A 203 -15.22 -12.38 1.71
CA GLY A 203 -14.38 -11.94 2.81
C GLY A 203 -13.69 -10.61 2.49
N PHE A 204 -13.14 -10.48 1.28
CA PHE A 204 -12.60 -9.21 0.80
C PHE A 204 -13.67 -8.12 0.78
N LYS A 205 -14.86 -8.41 0.22
CA LYS A 205 -15.99 -7.48 0.16
C LYS A 205 -16.42 -6.95 1.53
N LYS A 206 -16.30 -7.75 2.59
CA LYS A 206 -16.61 -7.34 3.97
C LYS A 206 -15.44 -6.61 4.65
N ALA A 207 -14.21 -7.02 4.39
CA ALA A 207 -13.02 -6.49 5.07
C ALA A 207 -12.56 -5.15 4.47
N TYR A 208 -12.58 -5.01 3.14
CA TYR A 208 -12.02 -3.88 2.42
C TYR A 208 -12.60 -2.52 2.86
N PRO A 209 -13.94 -2.32 2.96
CA PRO A 209 -14.49 -1.03 3.40
C PRO A 209 -14.06 -0.64 4.82
N VAL A 210 -13.88 -1.63 5.71
CA VAL A 210 -13.42 -1.38 7.10
C VAL A 210 -11.95 -0.97 7.11
N ILE A 211 -11.13 -1.57 6.26
CA ILE A 211 -9.71 -1.23 6.12
C ILE A 211 -9.56 0.22 5.64
N ILE A 212 -10.27 0.57 4.56
CA ILE A 212 -10.21 1.92 3.97
C ILE A 212 -10.75 2.98 4.93
N LYS A 213 -11.86 2.73 5.62
CA LYS A 213 -12.40 3.64 6.63
C LYS A 213 -11.39 3.90 7.75
N LYS A 214 -10.81 2.83 8.32
CA LYS A 214 -9.78 2.96 9.38
C LYS A 214 -8.54 3.72 8.89
N ARG A 215 -8.14 3.54 7.62
CA ARG A 215 -7.04 4.28 7.01
C ARG A 215 -7.33 5.78 6.91
N ASN A 216 -8.58 6.16 6.61
CA ASN A 216 -8.98 7.55 6.48
C ASN A 216 -9.22 8.27 7.81
N GLU A 217 -9.54 7.53 8.87
CA GLU A 217 -9.56 8.06 10.24
C GLU A 217 -8.16 8.42 10.76
N ARG A 218 -7.09 7.88 10.15
CA ARG A 218 -5.70 8.22 10.53
C ARG A 218 -5.32 9.60 10.01
N HIS A 219 -4.55 10.30 10.83
CA HIS A 219 -3.97 11.60 10.46
C HIS A 219 -3.11 11.48 9.20
N MET A 220 -3.12 12.50 8.34
CA MET A 220 -2.37 12.50 7.07
C MET A 220 -0.86 12.22 7.27
N LEU A 221 -0.26 12.78 8.33
CA LEU A 221 1.14 12.54 8.67
C LEU A 221 1.46 11.07 9.01
N ASP A 222 0.47 10.29 9.46
CA ASP A 222 0.62 8.86 9.74
C ASP A 222 0.63 8.02 8.44
N ARG A 223 0.22 8.63 7.32
CA ARG A 223 0.10 7.98 6.01
C ARG A 223 1.29 8.29 5.09
N LEU A 224 2.18 9.19 5.50
CA LEU A 224 3.35 9.57 4.70
C LEU A 224 4.51 8.63 4.99
N PRO A 225 5.23 8.16 3.94
CA PRO A 225 6.46 7.42 4.14
C PRO A 225 7.52 8.33 4.78
N THR A 226 8.30 7.79 5.70
CA THR A 226 9.34 8.57 6.39
C THR A 226 10.70 8.41 5.73
N PRO A 227 11.46 9.50 5.55
CA PRO A 227 12.79 9.45 4.93
C PRO A 227 13.90 9.00 5.90
N TYR A 228 13.60 8.84 7.18
CA TYR A 228 14.61 8.57 8.21
C TYR A 228 14.83 7.07 8.44
N PRO A 229 16.08 6.63 8.67
CA PRO A 229 16.36 5.24 9.03
C PRO A 229 15.75 4.91 10.40
N VAL A 230 14.90 3.89 10.45
CA VAL A 230 14.37 3.36 11.72
C VAL A 230 15.28 2.23 12.20
N TYR A 231 15.56 2.21 13.49
CA TYR A 231 16.40 1.22 14.13
C TYR A 231 15.64 -0.08 14.39
N SER A 232 15.81 -1.07 13.49
CA SER A 232 15.11 -2.36 13.55
C SER A 232 15.40 -3.21 14.80
N TRP A 233 16.47 -2.92 15.54
CA TRP A 233 16.82 -3.65 16.77
C TRP A 233 15.84 -3.41 17.94
N LEU A 234 14.95 -2.41 17.83
CA LEU A 234 13.85 -2.18 18.76
C LEU A 234 12.56 -2.92 18.37
N SER A 235 12.54 -3.59 17.22
CA SER A 235 11.35 -4.26 16.70
C SER A 235 11.03 -5.52 17.51
N PRO A 236 9.76 -5.73 17.93
CA PRO A 236 9.34 -7.00 18.54
C PRO A 236 9.66 -8.18 17.62
N ALA A 237 9.97 -9.34 18.22
CA ALA A 237 10.07 -10.58 17.46
C ALA A 237 8.77 -10.82 16.70
N GLN A 238 8.84 -10.79 15.37
CA GLN A 238 7.69 -10.95 14.49
C GLN A 238 7.65 -12.38 13.94
N GLU A 239 6.45 -12.93 13.84
CA GLU A 239 6.24 -14.15 13.07
C GLU A 239 6.50 -13.85 11.59
N VAL A 240 7.36 -14.62 10.93
CA VAL A 240 7.66 -14.43 9.51
C VAL A 240 6.49 -14.98 8.70
N VAL A 241 5.66 -14.08 8.19
CA VAL A 241 4.55 -14.41 7.29
C VAL A 241 5.00 -14.30 5.83
N GLU A 242 4.44 -15.16 4.98
CA GLU A 242 4.64 -15.11 3.52
C GLU A 242 4.12 -13.78 2.95
N ASP A 243 4.97 -13.08 2.21
CA ASP A 243 4.63 -11.88 1.45
C ASP A 243 5.36 -11.94 0.11
N SER A 244 4.63 -12.34 -0.92
CA SER A 244 5.20 -12.62 -2.24
C SER A 244 5.71 -11.35 -2.94
N ILE A 245 5.04 -10.21 -2.73
CA ILE A 245 5.48 -8.94 -3.31
C ILE A 245 6.72 -8.43 -2.58
N ARG A 246 6.82 -8.60 -1.25
CA ARG A 246 8.05 -8.27 -0.51
C ARG A 246 9.24 -9.07 -1.03
N ALA A 247 9.05 -10.36 -1.31
CA ALA A 247 10.10 -11.20 -1.88
C ALA A 247 10.51 -10.73 -3.29
N ASP A 248 9.54 -10.41 -4.15
CA ASP A 248 9.80 -9.88 -5.49
C ASP A 248 10.57 -8.54 -5.44
N ASP A 249 10.10 -7.58 -4.62
CA ASP A 249 10.72 -6.25 -4.47
C ASP A 249 12.14 -6.32 -3.87
N ALA A 250 12.43 -7.30 -3.00
CA ALA A 250 13.77 -7.50 -2.44
C ALA A 250 14.79 -7.99 -3.47
N SER A 251 14.33 -8.69 -4.51
CA SER A 251 15.17 -9.21 -5.58
C SER A 251 15.42 -8.21 -6.71
N GLN A 252 14.63 -7.13 -6.79
CA GLN A 252 14.71 -6.15 -7.88
C GLN A 252 15.62 -4.96 -7.51
N PRO A 253 16.62 -4.62 -8.34
CA PRO A 253 17.54 -3.51 -8.08
C PRO A 253 16.85 -2.14 -8.14
N HIS A 254 15.73 -2.04 -8.86
CA HIS A 254 14.92 -0.83 -8.96
C HIS A 254 13.47 -1.17 -8.60
N ARG A 255 12.98 -0.65 -7.46
CA ARG A 255 11.58 -0.81 -7.07
C ARG A 255 10.68 0.05 -7.95
N VAL A 256 10.22 -0.50 -9.07
CA VAL A 256 9.35 0.18 -10.05
C VAL A 256 8.06 0.64 -9.35
N GLY A 257 7.93 1.93 -9.03
CA GLY A 257 6.74 2.53 -8.39
C GLY A 257 7.04 3.49 -7.23
N PHE A 258 8.22 3.41 -6.63
CA PHE A 258 8.68 4.43 -5.66
C PHE A 258 9.13 5.74 -6.33
N GLU A 259 9.38 5.70 -7.65
CA GLU A 259 9.76 6.90 -8.41
C GLU A 259 8.68 7.99 -8.33
N GLY A 260 7.38 7.62 -8.34
CA GLY A 260 6.28 8.58 -8.26
C GLY A 260 6.06 9.15 -6.86
N GLU A 261 6.23 8.35 -5.80
CA GLU A 261 6.10 8.78 -4.40
C GLU A 261 7.20 9.75 -3.98
N PHE A 262 8.39 9.62 -4.59
CA PHE A 262 9.49 10.57 -4.39
C PHE A 262 9.17 11.97 -4.92
N TRP A 263 8.53 12.08 -6.09
CA TRP A 263 8.12 13.37 -6.63
C TRP A 263 6.91 13.97 -5.89
N LEU A 264 5.98 13.12 -5.43
CA LEU A 264 4.82 13.53 -4.62
C LEU A 264 5.23 14.11 -3.25
N ASN A 265 6.24 13.53 -2.60
CA ASN A 265 6.74 14.03 -1.31
C ASN A 265 7.47 15.38 -1.42
N ILE A 266 8.16 15.65 -2.53
CA ILE A 266 8.83 16.94 -2.76
C ILE A 266 7.78 18.06 -2.89
N GLY A 267 6.70 17.85 -3.66
CA GLY A 267 5.63 18.84 -3.79
C GLY A 267 4.88 19.12 -2.46
N PHE A 268 4.70 18.09 -1.63
CA PHE A 268 4.05 18.22 -0.32
C PHE A 268 4.93 18.95 0.72
N LEU A 269 6.26 18.73 0.70
CA LEU A 269 7.20 19.45 1.56
C LEU A 269 7.31 20.94 1.19
N GLU A 270 7.23 21.27 -0.11
CA GLU A 270 7.18 22.66 -0.57
C GLU A 270 5.88 23.36 -0.15
N GLN A 271 4.74 22.66 -0.14
CA GLN A 271 3.46 23.18 0.37
C GLN A 271 3.45 23.44 1.89
N LEU A 272 4.23 22.69 2.66
CA LEU A 272 4.43 22.91 4.11
C LEU A 272 5.43 24.05 4.43
N GLY A 273 5.90 24.78 3.42
CA GLY A 273 6.75 25.96 3.60
C GLY A 273 8.24 25.66 3.73
N PHE A 274 8.68 24.41 3.53
CA PHE A 274 10.10 24.07 3.45
C PHE A 274 10.64 24.42 2.05
N LYS A 275 10.94 25.70 1.83
CA LYS A 275 11.71 26.15 0.65
C LYS A 275 13.17 25.71 0.80
N GLY A 276 13.49 24.51 0.33
CA GLY A 276 14.86 24.03 0.18
C GLY A 276 15.26 24.05 -1.29
N SER A 277 16.17 24.95 -1.65
CA SER A 277 16.77 25.06 -3.00
C SER A 277 17.28 23.71 -3.51
N GLY A 278 17.42 23.58 -4.83
CA GLY A 278 17.78 22.37 -5.59
C GLY A 278 19.04 21.58 -5.19
N SER A 279 19.63 21.84 -4.02
CA SER A 279 20.67 21.06 -3.36
C SER A 279 20.16 19.76 -2.72
N ALA A 280 18.88 19.66 -2.33
CA ALA A 280 18.33 18.42 -1.74
C ALA A 280 18.32 17.25 -2.74
N MET A 281 18.16 17.56 -4.03
CA MET A 281 18.18 16.58 -5.14
C MET A 281 19.58 15.98 -5.34
N TRP A 282 20.65 16.73 -5.04
CA TRP A 282 22.03 16.26 -5.17
C TRP A 282 22.51 15.42 -3.99
N ILE A 283 21.99 15.66 -2.79
CA ILE A 283 22.44 14.95 -1.58
C ILE A 283 21.89 13.51 -1.54
N LEU A 284 20.65 13.27 -1.99
CA LEU A 284 20.08 11.92 -1.99
C LEU A 284 20.56 11.03 -3.13
N VAL A 285 20.86 11.59 -4.31
CA VAL A 285 21.44 10.81 -5.42
C VAL A 285 22.84 10.31 -5.08
N ARG A 286 23.61 11.08 -4.28
CA ARG A 286 24.97 10.71 -3.87
C ARG A 286 25.03 9.65 -2.77
N LEU A 287 23.98 9.52 -1.95
CA LEU A 287 23.87 8.51 -0.89
C LEU A 287 23.45 7.11 -1.38
N ARG A 288 23.09 6.96 -2.66
CA ARG A 288 22.82 5.65 -3.29
C ARG A 288 24.00 5.08 -4.10
N GLN A 289 25.10 5.81 -4.23
CA GLN A 289 26.30 5.37 -4.96
C GLN A 289 27.47 4.95 -4.06
N HIS A 290 27.25 4.84 -2.74
CA HIS A 290 28.22 4.28 -1.79
C HIS A 290 27.56 3.29 -0.85
#